data_AF-A0A7K1CAW4-F1
#
_entry.id   AF-A0A7K1CAW4-F1
#
_cell.length_a   1.000
_cell.length_b   1.000
_cell.length_c   1.000
_cell.angle_alpha   90.00
_cell.angle_beta   90.00
_cell.angle_gamma   90.00
#
_symmetry.space_group_name_H-M   'P 1'
#
loop_
_entity.id
_entity.type
_entity.pdbx_description
1 polymer ?
#
loop_
_entity_poly.entity_id
_entity_poly.type
_entity_poly.pdbx_seq_one_letter_code
_entity_poly.pdbx_strand_id
1 'polypeptide(L)'
;MGKASSAKKVARLAQKGKGRKVRFQGGTLFPALIVGISVVGLALIVYSRSSIPNQNVPPTVEDHWHASYGFYACDTWLPDLQGNKEELDTAGQLISDGFRRTGIHSHDDGVIHWHPYTSAATGRNAKLGVFLDVYGVKVSDTKIEFPADQGGAVYEEGVTKCTVDGKEVDGEVVVYAFDSYDNADELSTYITNFDEIRLKNDAMAFSIVFAPAGSKPGLPPSAASLPELGAADMAPTTTVATDAGATTVPGDTSSTTVPGATTVPSASTVAPGTTVPASTTTSP
;
A
#
# COMPACT_ATOMS: atom_id res chain seq x y z
N MET A 1 103.38 39.48 -7.19
CA MET A 1 102.31 40.39 -7.65
C MET A 1 100.99 39.63 -7.71
N GLY A 2 99.89 40.23 -7.21
CA GLY A 2 98.55 39.66 -7.14
C GLY A 2 97.95 39.22 -8.49
N LYS A 3 96.81 38.53 -8.50
CA LYS A 3 95.50 39.19 -8.38
C LYS A 3 94.42 38.26 -7.80
N ALA A 4 93.81 38.72 -6.72
CA ALA A 4 92.50 38.30 -6.26
C ALA A 4 91.42 38.69 -7.28
N SER A 5 90.59 37.74 -7.76
CA SER A 5 89.37 38.10 -8.50
C SER A 5 88.24 37.05 -8.50
N SER A 6 88.40 35.85 -7.94
CA SER A 6 87.28 34.88 -7.92
C SER A 6 86.45 34.93 -6.64
N ALA A 7 87.07 35.16 -5.48
CA ALA A 7 86.36 35.13 -4.19
C ALA A 7 85.28 36.22 -4.05
N LYS A 8 85.50 37.43 -4.58
CA LYS A 8 84.51 38.53 -4.52
C LYS A 8 83.30 38.33 -5.43
N LYS A 9 83.43 37.59 -6.54
CA LYS A 9 82.28 37.26 -7.43
C LYS A 9 81.41 36.15 -6.84
N VAL A 10 82.01 35.17 -6.17
CA VAL A 10 81.29 34.07 -5.52
C VAL A 10 80.56 34.56 -4.25
N ALA A 11 81.15 35.47 -3.48
CA ALA A 11 80.50 36.06 -2.30
C ALA A 11 79.24 36.88 -2.66
N ARG A 12 79.21 37.56 -3.82
CA ARG A 12 78.06 38.37 -4.26
C ARG A 12 76.89 37.53 -4.78
N LEU A 13 77.17 36.33 -5.28
CA LEU A 13 76.15 35.36 -5.70
C LEU A 13 75.53 34.62 -4.50
N ALA A 14 76.32 34.31 -3.47
CA ALA A 14 75.81 33.70 -2.24
C ALA A 14 74.85 34.62 -1.46
N GLN A 15 75.04 35.94 -1.55
CA GLN A 15 74.17 36.91 -0.86
C GLN A 15 72.83 37.14 -1.57
N LYS A 16 72.72 36.81 -2.87
CA LYS A 16 71.51 37.06 -3.69
C LYS A 16 70.55 35.86 -3.75
N GLY A 17 71.00 34.69 -3.31
CA GLY A 17 70.21 33.45 -3.23
C GLY A 17 69.51 33.23 -1.88
N LYS A 18 69.30 34.28 -1.07
CA LYS A 18 68.51 34.18 0.15
C LYS A 18 67.03 34.06 -0.25
N GLY A 19 66.65 32.84 -0.66
CA GLY A 19 65.31 32.49 -1.09
C GLY A 19 64.30 33.03 -0.10
N ARG A 20 63.44 33.93 -0.58
CA ARG A 20 62.29 34.40 0.18
C ARG A 20 61.44 33.17 0.42
N LYS A 21 61.50 32.62 1.64
CA LYS A 21 60.57 31.57 2.06
C LYS A 21 59.17 32.17 1.97
N VAL A 22 58.49 31.97 0.84
CA VAL A 22 57.04 32.16 0.76
C VAL A 22 56.47 31.08 1.65
N ARG A 23 56.23 31.44 2.91
CA ARG A 23 55.41 30.63 3.79
C ARG A 23 54.02 30.71 3.16
N PHE A 24 53.58 29.61 2.54
CA PHE A 24 52.16 29.43 2.29
C PHE A 24 51.51 29.36 3.67
N GLN A 25 51.14 30.52 4.19
CA GLN A 25 50.28 30.67 5.34
C GLN A 25 48.85 30.39 4.86
N GLY A 26 48.62 29.18 4.33
CA GLY A 26 47.30 28.69 4.01
C GLY A 26 46.58 28.54 5.33
N GLY A 27 45.70 29.48 5.65
CA GLY A 27 44.97 29.50 6.91
C GLY A 27 44.23 28.19 7.09
N THR A 28 44.44 27.53 8.24
CA THR A 28 43.75 26.29 8.63
C THR A 28 42.24 26.48 8.74
N LEU A 29 41.75 27.71 8.71
CA LEU A 29 40.34 28.07 8.80
C LEU A 29 39.49 27.48 7.67
N PHE A 30 39.96 27.56 6.41
CA PHE A 30 39.20 27.02 5.28
C PHE A 30 39.05 25.49 5.35
N PRO A 31 40.11 24.67 5.51
CA PRO A 31 39.94 23.23 5.66
C PRO A 31 39.19 22.85 6.95
N ALA A 32 39.34 23.60 8.05
CA ALA A 32 38.58 23.36 9.27
C ALA A 32 37.07 23.60 9.09
N LEU A 33 36.68 24.65 8.35
CA LEU A 33 35.27 24.89 8.00
C LEU A 33 34.69 23.78 7.14
N ILE A 34 35.44 23.31 6.13
CA ILE A 34 34.99 22.20 5.29
C ILE A 34 34.77 20.93 6.12
N VAL A 35 35.71 20.58 7.00
CA VAL A 35 35.56 19.43 7.92
C VAL A 35 34.34 19.60 8.83
N GLY A 36 34.15 20.80 9.39
CA GLY A 36 32.98 21.10 10.21
C GLY A 36 31.66 20.90 9.48
N ILE A 37 31.54 21.42 8.25
CA ILE A 37 30.36 21.23 7.40
C ILE A 37 30.15 19.76 7.06
N SER A 38 31.23 19.02 6.73
CA SER A 38 31.14 17.58 6.44
C SER A 38 30.65 16.77 7.64
N VAL A 39 31.12 17.09 8.86
CA VAL A 39 30.66 16.42 10.09
C VAL A 39 29.19 16.72 10.37
N VAL A 40 28.77 17.98 10.22
CA VAL A 40 27.35 18.37 10.37
C VAL A 40 26.49 17.67 9.31
N GLY A 41 26.94 17.62 8.06
CA GLY A 41 26.24 16.92 6.98
C GLY A 41 26.09 15.43 7.28
N LEU A 42 27.15 14.76 7.73
CA LEU A 42 27.10 13.35 8.13
C LEU A 42 26.14 13.14 9.32
N ALA A 43 26.19 14.02 10.32
CA ALA A 43 25.30 13.96 11.47
C ALA A 43 23.83 14.11 11.07
N LEU A 44 23.52 15.02 10.14
CA LEU A 44 22.17 15.17 9.60
C LEU A 44 21.73 13.93 8.81
N ILE A 45 22.60 13.32 8.01
CA ILE A 45 22.27 12.07 7.30
C ILE A 45 21.99 10.95 8.30
N VAL A 46 22.83 10.78 9.33
CA VAL A 46 22.63 9.76 10.38
C VAL A 46 21.34 10.01 11.13
N TYR A 47 21.09 11.26 11.56
CA TYR A 47 19.84 11.65 12.22
C TYR A 47 18.63 11.33 11.35
N SER A 48 18.63 11.78 10.09
CA SER A 48 17.58 11.52 9.12
C SER A 48 17.32 10.02 8.98
N ARG A 49 18.36 9.19 8.83
CA ARG A 49 18.21 7.73 8.74
C ARG A 49 17.67 7.10 10.03
N SER A 50 18.10 7.57 11.19
CA SER A 50 17.61 7.08 12.49
C SER A 50 16.17 7.52 12.80
N SER A 51 15.73 8.63 12.20
CA SER A 51 14.36 9.14 12.34
C SER A 51 13.38 8.56 11.32
N ILE A 52 13.84 7.70 10.38
CA ILE A 52 12.93 6.96 9.51
C ILE A 52 12.14 6.01 10.41
N PRO A 53 10.80 6.16 10.51
CA PRO A 53 9.98 5.23 11.27
C PRO A 53 10.22 3.81 10.77
N ASN A 54 10.24 2.83 11.67
CA ASN A 54 10.39 1.43 11.27
C ASN A 54 9.32 1.09 10.21
N GLN A 55 9.75 0.85 8.97
CA GLN A 55 8.88 0.52 7.84
C GLN A 55 8.34 -0.92 7.93
N ASN A 56 8.82 -1.70 8.90
CA ASN A 56 8.39 -3.06 9.19
C ASN A 56 7.27 -3.10 10.24
N VAL A 57 6.40 -2.09 10.26
CA VAL A 57 5.18 -2.11 11.06
C VAL A 57 4.07 -2.64 10.15
N PRO A 58 3.45 -3.79 10.48
CA PRO A 58 2.36 -4.35 9.69
C PRO A 58 1.16 -3.39 9.54
N PRO A 59 0.40 -3.50 8.44
CA PRO A 59 0.68 -4.37 7.30
C PRO A 59 1.87 -3.86 6.49
N THR A 60 2.72 -4.77 6.03
CA THR A 60 3.85 -4.56 5.12
C THR A 60 3.46 -5.00 3.71
N VAL A 61 4.37 -4.88 2.74
CA VAL A 61 4.09 -5.30 1.35
C VAL A 61 4.03 -6.82 1.16
N GLU A 62 4.43 -7.60 2.17
CA GLU A 62 4.38 -9.06 2.15
C GLU A 62 3.12 -9.59 2.86
N ASP A 63 2.38 -8.71 3.54
CA ASP A 63 1.19 -9.08 4.31
C ASP A 63 -0.05 -9.08 3.40
N HIS A 64 -0.94 -10.03 3.66
CA HIS A 64 -2.27 -10.11 3.05
C HIS A 64 -3.27 -10.13 4.19
N TRP A 65 -3.94 -9.00 4.41
CA TRP A 65 -4.97 -8.88 5.43
C TRP A 65 -6.34 -8.77 4.79
N HIS A 66 -7.34 -9.28 5.49
CA HIS A 66 -8.73 -9.24 5.10
C HIS A 66 -9.52 -8.58 6.22
N ALA A 67 -10.37 -7.63 5.86
CA ALA A 67 -11.30 -7.04 6.82
C ALA A 67 -12.70 -7.00 6.22
N SER A 68 -13.70 -7.43 6.98
CA SER A 68 -15.09 -7.26 6.56
C SER A 68 -15.47 -5.79 6.62
N TYR A 69 -16.28 -5.30 5.69
CA TYR A 69 -16.88 -3.98 5.77
C TYR A 69 -18.35 -4.02 5.39
N GLY A 70 -19.10 -3.01 5.81
CA GLY A 70 -20.44 -2.78 5.33
C GLY A 70 -20.90 -1.36 5.60
N PHE A 71 -21.70 -0.83 4.70
CA PHE A 71 -22.40 0.43 4.89
C PHE A 71 -23.80 0.16 5.41
N TYR A 72 -24.16 0.75 6.54
CA TYR A 72 -25.49 0.61 7.14
C TYR A 72 -26.20 1.95 7.12
N ALA A 73 -27.36 2.03 6.47
CA ALA A 73 -28.15 3.24 6.41
C ALA A 73 -29.53 3.01 7.01
N CYS A 74 -29.85 3.79 8.04
CA CYS A 74 -31.08 3.77 8.82
C CYS A 74 -31.36 2.42 9.50
N ASP A 75 -31.89 1.44 8.76
CA ASP A 75 -32.27 0.13 9.25
C ASP A 75 -31.75 -1.04 8.38
N THR A 76 -31.04 -0.74 7.30
CA THR A 76 -30.58 -1.74 6.32
C THR A 76 -29.09 -1.63 6.01
N TRP A 77 -28.49 -2.77 5.72
CA TRP A 77 -27.20 -2.82 5.01
C TRP A 77 -27.42 -2.40 3.56
N LEU A 78 -26.53 -1.54 3.07
CA LEU A 78 -26.45 -1.16 1.66
C LEU A 78 -25.71 -2.25 0.88
N PRO A 79 -25.85 -2.28 -0.46
CA PRO A 79 -25.03 -3.14 -1.31
C PRO A 79 -23.53 -2.89 -1.10
N ASP A 80 -22.73 -3.94 -1.29
CA ASP A 80 -21.27 -3.85 -1.27
C ASP A 80 -20.76 -2.95 -2.41
N LEU A 81 -19.55 -2.42 -2.26
CA LEU A 81 -18.94 -1.60 -3.30
C LEU A 81 -18.68 -2.46 -4.55
N GLN A 82 -18.86 -1.85 -5.71
CA GLN A 82 -18.85 -2.51 -7.01
C GLN A 82 -17.55 -2.24 -7.78
N GLY A 83 -17.11 -3.24 -8.52
CA GLY A 83 -15.89 -3.25 -9.32
C GLY A 83 -14.69 -3.70 -8.50
N ASN A 84 -14.07 -4.80 -8.92
CA ASN A 84 -12.92 -5.37 -8.23
C ASN A 84 -11.64 -4.56 -8.34
N LYS A 85 -11.58 -3.56 -9.23
CA LYS A 85 -10.45 -2.64 -9.44
C LYS A 85 -9.17 -3.31 -9.96
N GLU A 86 -9.22 -4.59 -10.31
CA GLU A 86 -8.13 -5.35 -10.89
C GLU A 86 -8.15 -5.33 -12.43
N GLU A 87 -9.07 -4.58 -13.04
CA GLU A 87 -9.28 -4.63 -14.47
C GLU A 87 -8.08 -4.09 -15.26
N LEU A 88 -7.74 -4.78 -16.35
CA LEU A 88 -6.67 -4.41 -17.27
C LEU A 88 -7.23 -3.75 -18.52
N ASP A 89 -6.50 -2.75 -19.03
CA ASP A 89 -6.75 -2.18 -20.34
C ASP A 89 -6.28 -3.12 -21.48
N THR A 90 -6.50 -2.71 -22.72
CA THR A 90 -6.08 -3.49 -23.90
C THR A 90 -4.55 -3.67 -24.01
N ALA A 91 -3.77 -2.85 -23.31
CA ALA A 91 -2.31 -2.95 -23.22
C ALA A 91 -1.84 -3.79 -22.01
N GLY A 92 -2.77 -4.40 -21.26
CA GLY A 92 -2.48 -5.19 -20.07
C GLY A 92 -2.06 -4.35 -18.86
N GLN A 93 -2.44 -3.07 -18.81
CA GLN A 93 -2.16 -2.19 -17.66
C GLN A 93 -3.38 -2.07 -16.76
N LEU A 94 -3.16 -2.06 -15.44
CA LEU A 94 -4.23 -1.80 -14.46
C LEU A 94 -4.86 -0.43 -14.70
N ILE A 95 -6.18 -0.43 -14.81
CA ILE A 95 -7.01 0.76 -15.08
C ILE A 95 -7.19 1.59 -13.79
N SER A 96 -7.43 0.92 -12.65
CA SER A 96 -7.63 1.60 -11.37
C SER A 96 -6.31 2.14 -10.82
N ASP A 97 -6.17 3.48 -10.82
CA ASP A 97 -5.02 4.16 -10.23
C ASP A 97 -4.89 3.90 -8.72
N GLY A 98 -6.03 3.84 -8.02
CA GLY A 98 -6.09 3.55 -6.59
C GLY A 98 -5.51 2.18 -6.28
N PHE A 99 -6.03 1.14 -6.93
CA PHE A 99 -5.53 -0.22 -6.78
C PHE A 99 -4.08 -0.34 -7.23
N ARG A 100 -3.72 0.18 -8.41
CA ARG A 100 -2.34 0.13 -8.92
C ARG A 100 -1.31 0.74 -7.97
N ARG A 101 -1.67 1.80 -7.22
CA ARG A 101 -0.76 2.45 -6.27
C ARG A 101 -0.70 1.78 -4.90
N THR A 102 -1.78 1.13 -4.48
CA THR A 102 -1.97 0.73 -3.08
C THR A 102 -2.05 -0.78 -2.92
N GLY A 103 -2.62 -1.51 -3.88
CA GLY A 103 -2.94 -2.94 -3.78
C GLY A 103 -4.16 -3.20 -2.90
N ILE A 104 -5.03 -2.22 -2.70
CA ILE A 104 -6.19 -2.36 -1.81
C ILE A 104 -7.47 -2.32 -2.65
N HIS A 105 -8.37 -3.27 -2.44
CA HIS A 105 -9.64 -3.39 -3.16
C HIS A 105 -10.64 -4.31 -2.43
N SER A 106 -11.77 -4.59 -3.08
CA SER A 106 -12.81 -5.55 -2.68
C SER A 106 -13.24 -6.37 -3.89
N HIS A 107 -13.71 -7.61 -3.72
CA HIS A 107 -14.24 -8.45 -4.81
C HIS A 107 -15.77 -8.38 -4.94
N ASP A 108 -16.35 -7.23 -4.61
CA ASP A 108 -17.81 -7.00 -4.58
C ASP A 108 -18.54 -7.92 -3.55
N ASP A 109 -17.82 -8.29 -2.49
CA ASP A 109 -18.19 -9.32 -1.52
C ASP A 109 -18.25 -8.81 -0.07
N GLY A 110 -18.09 -7.50 0.12
CA GLY A 110 -18.05 -6.86 1.43
C GLY A 110 -16.75 -7.13 2.19
N VAL A 111 -15.68 -7.60 1.54
CA VAL A 111 -14.35 -7.78 2.13
C VAL A 111 -13.37 -6.78 1.55
N ILE A 112 -12.60 -6.14 2.42
CA ILE A 112 -11.42 -5.35 2.07
C ILE A 112 -10.26 -6.33 1.97
N HIS A 113 -9.72 -6.48 0.76
CA HIS A 113 -8.47 -7.17 0.50
C HIS A 113 -7.34 -6.16 0.62
N TRP A 114 -6.45 -6.41 1.58
CA TRP A 114 -5.39 -5.49 1.97
C TRP A 114 -4.02 -6.14 1.76
N HIS A 115 -3.51 -6.04 0.54
CA HIS A 115 -2.18 -6.52 0.16
C HIS A 115 -1.33 -5.37 -0.42
N PRO A 116 -0.65 -4.59 0.46
CA PRO A 116 0.00 -3.36 0.07
C PRO A 116 1.06 -3.53 -1.02
N TYR A 117 0.97 -2.79 -2.13
CA TYR A 117 2.04 -2.75 -3.13
C TYR A 117 3.15 -1.76 -2.78
N THR A 118 2.81 -0.71 -2.03
CA THR A 118 3.72 0.38 -1.70
C THR A 118 3.51 0.89 -0.29
N SER A 119 4.44 1.73 0.17
CA SER A 119 4.32 2.42 1.47
C SER A 119 3.06 3.29 1.63
N ALA A 120 2.31 3.54 0.55
CA ALA A 120 1.04 4.26 0.62
C ALA A 120 -0.04 3.53 1.43
N ALA A 121 0.08 2.21 1.62
CA ALA A 121 -0.89 1.38 2.33
C ALA A 121 -0.29 0.52 3.46
N THR A 122 0.94 0.81 3.89
CA THR A 122 1.62 0.05 4.96
C THR A 122 1.62 0.77 6.31
N GLY A 123 1.72 -0.01 7.39
CA GLY A 123 1.95 0.47 8.76
C GLY A 123 0.99 1.57 9.23
N ARG A 124 1.48 2.81 9.34
CA ARG A 124 0.66 3.97 9.78
C ARG A 124 -0.25 4.51 8.68
N ASN A 125 0.03 4.17 7.42
CA ASN A 125 -0.78 4.54 6.28
C ASN A 125 -1.87 3.50 5.98
N ALA A 126 -1.87 2.37 6.70
CA ALA A 126 -2.96 1.40 6.65
C ALA A 126 -4.19 1.95 7.36
N LYS A 127 -4.98 2.73 6.62
CA LYS A 127 -6.13 3.48 7.11
C LYS A 127 -7.33 3.22 6.21
N LEU A 128 -8.53 3.15 6.79
CA LEU A 128 -9.79 2.94 6.09
C LEU A 128 -9.98 3.92 4.92
N GLY A 129 -9.53 5.17 5.06
CA GLY A 129 -9.56 6.17 4.00
C GLY A 129 -8.87 5.73 2.70
N VAL A 130 -7.78 4.95 2.77
CA VAL A 130 -7.11 4.44 1.56
C VAL A 130 -8.02 3.51 0.75
N PHE A 131 -8.79 2.65 1.43
CA PHE A 131 -9.77 1.80 0.76
C PHE A 131 -10.94 2.63 0.19
N LEU A 132 -11.48 3.56 0.97
CA LEU A 132 -12.58 4.42 0.53
C LEU A 132 -12.18 5.27 -0.69
N ASP A 133 -10.95 5.77 -0.73
CA ASP A 133 -10.39 6.53 -1.86
C ASP A 133 -10.31 5.70 -3.15
N VAL A 134 -10.02 4.39 -3.06
CA VAL A 134 -10.00 3.48 -4.23
C VAL A 134 -11.36 3.43 -4.92
N TYR A 135 -12.43 3.53 -4.14
CA TYR A 135 -13.82 3.51 -4.62
C TYR A 135 -14.44 4.90 -4.74
N GLY A 136 -13.70 5.97 -4.44
CA GLY A 136 -14.18 7.35 -4.49
C GLY A 136 -15.28 7.68 -3.46
N VAL A 137 -15.47 6.82 -2.45
CA VAL A 137 -16.45 7.04 -1.38
C VAL A 137 -15.88 8.05 -0.41
N LYS A 138 -16.65 9.09 -0.10
CA LYS A 138 -16.24 10.10 0.89
C LYS A 138 -17.03 9.90 2.17
N VAL A 139 -16.31 9.66 3.26
CA VAL A 139 -16.89 9.59 4.60
C VAL A 139 -16.25 10.72 5.42
N SER A 140 -17.06 11.68 5.81
CA SER A 140 -16.69 12.81 6.67
C SER A 140 -17.49 12.75 7.97
N ASP A 141 -17.13 13.60 8.93
CA ASP A 141 -17.74 13.67 10.26
C ASP A 141 -19.28 13.74 10.24
N THR A 142 -19.90 14.25 9.17
CA THR A 142 -21.37 14.42 9.08
C THR A 142 -21.97 13.93 7.78
N LYS A 143 -21.21 13.24 6.92
CA LYS A 143 -21.68 12.87 5.57
C LYS A 143 -21.00 11.63 5.00
N ILE A 144 -21.80 10.76 4.38
CA ILE A 144 -21.36 9.68 3.48
C ILE A 144 -21.82 10.03 2.06
N GLU A 145 -20.90 10.06 1.11
CA GLU A 145 -21.17 10.36 -0.30
C GLU A 145 -20.56 9.25 -1.17
N PHE A 146 -21.43 8.55 -1.89
CA PHE A 146 -21.04 7.54 -2.87
C PHE A 146 -20.91 8.20 -4.26
N PRO A 147 -19.90 7.82 -5.06
CA PRO A 147 -19.82 8.29 -6.44
C PRO A 147 -20.87 7.60 -7.32
N ALA A 148 -21.05 8.11 -8.55
CA ALA A 148 -22.12 7.70 -9.43
C ALA A 148 -22.06 6.21 -9.83
N ASP A 149 -20.86 5.65 -9.97
CA ASP A 149 -20.63 4.22 -10.24
C ASP A 149 -20.97 3.32 -9.05
N GLN A 150 -21.12 3.90 -7.86
CA GLN A 150 -21.56 3.24 -6.62
C GLN A 150 -23.00 3.62 -6.25
N GLY A 151 -23.79 4.12 -7.20
CA GLY A 151 -25.19 4.48 -7.02
C GLY A 151 -25.45 5.95 -6.63
N GLY A 152 -24.43 6.75 -6.35
CA GLY A 152 -24.54 8.21 -6.19
C GLY A 152 -25.30 8.67 -4.94
N ALA A 153 -25.55 7.78 -3.98
CA ALA A 153 -26.30 8.10 -2.77
C ALA A 153 -25.53 9.07 -1.86
N VAL A 154 -26.27 9.92 -1.16
CA VAL A 154 -25.73 10.88 -0.19
C VAL A 154 -26.53 10.81 1.10
N TYR A 155 -25.83 10.56 2.20
CA TYR A 155 -26.37 10.56 3.55
C TYR A 155 -25.69 11.67 4.33
N GLU A 156 -26.46 12.69 4.74
CA GLU A 156 -25.93 13.87 5.40
C GLU A 156 -26.74 14.18 6.66
N GLU A 157 -26.06 14.41 7.78
CA GLU A 157 -26.70 14.70 9.05
C GLU A 157 -27.54 15.97 8.97
N GLY A 158 -28.72 15.97 9.60
CA GLY A 158 -29.66 17.09 9.55
C GLY A 158 -30.42 17.23 8.22
N VAL A 159 -29.96 16.58 7.14
CA VAL A 159 -30.60 16.61 5.81
C VAL A 159 -31.32 15.29 5.55
N THR A 160 -30.59 14.18 5.60
CA THR A 160 -31.12 12.84 5.38
C THR A 160 -31.74 12.34 6.70
N LYS A 161 -33.03 11.97 6.64
CA LYS A 161 -33.77 11.45 7.78
C LYS A 161 -33.93 9.94 7.66
N CYS A 162 -34.03 9.28 8.81
CA CYS A 162 -34.37 7.88 8.93
C CYS A 162 -35.77 7.73 9.50
N THR A 163 -36.54 6.79 8.97
CA THR A 163 -37.88 6.47 9.51
C THR A 163 -37.74 5.37 10.56
N VAL A 164 -37.95 5.71 11.84
CA VAL A 164 -38.01 4.73 12.94
C VAL A 164 -39.40 4.73 13.54
N ASP A 165 -40.05 3.57 13.58
CA ASP A 165 -41.42 3.41 14.08
C ASP A 165 -42.42 4.41 13.45
N GLY A 166 -42.24 4.70 12.16
CA GLY A 166 -43.07 5.65 11.41
C GLY A 166 -42.80 7.13 11.69
N LYS A 167 -41.70 7.47 12.37
CA LYS A 167 -41.28 8.85 12.63
C LYS A 167 -39.94 9.14 11.98
N GLU A 168 -39.85 10.33 11.37
CA GLU A 168 -38.59 10.86 10.85
C GLU A 168 -37.70 11.31 12.00
N VAL A 169 -36.51 10.73 12.08
CA VAL A 169 -35.46 11.07 13.03
C VAL A 169 -34.17 11.37 12.27
N ASP A 170 -33.31 12.19 12.88
CA ASP A 170 -31.98 12.47 12.33
C ASP A 170 -31.08 11.23 12.39
N GLY A 171 -30.36 10.98 11.30
CA GLY A 171 -29.23 10.06 11.29
C GLY A 171 -27.91 10.76 11.62
N GLU A 172 -26.98 10.01 12.19
CA GLU A 172 -25.59 10.41 12.44
C GLU A 172 -24.62 9.44 11.75
N VAL A 173 -23.44 9.95 11.37
CA VAL A 173 -22.35 9.13 10.84
C VAL A 173 -21.51 8.60 11.99
N VAL A 174 -21.37 7.28 12.06
CA VAL A 174 -20.55 6.58 13.06
C VAL A 174 -19.82 5.44 12.38
N VAL A 175 -18.58 5.18 12.75
CA VAL A 175 -17.87 3.97 12.31
C VAL A 175 -17.56 3.11 13.52
N TYR A 176 -17.99 1.85 13.47
CA TYR A 176 -17.59 0.83 14.43
C TYR A 176 -16.50 -0.03 13.80
N ALA A 177 -15.29 0.03 14.37
CA ALA A 177 -14.21 -0.87 13.99
C ALA A 177 -14.09 -1.97 15.03
N PHE A 178 -14.34 -3.20 14.62
CA PHE A 178 -14.22 -4.40 15.44
C PHE A 178 -12.81 -4.94 15.33
N ASP A 179 -12.25 -5.35 16.47
CA ASP A 179 -10.89 -5.91 16.52
C ASP A 179 -10.83 -7.28 15.83
N SER A 180 -11.96 -8.00 15.74
CA SER A 180 -12.10 -9.23 14.96
C SER A 180 -13.49 -9.42 14.34
N TYR A 181 -13.56 -10.14 13.23
CA TYR A 181 -14.77 -10.44 12.45
C TYR A 181 -15.77 -11.35 13.17
N ASP A 182 -15.35 -12.08 14.21
CA ASP A 182 -16.18 -13.04 14.94
C ASP A 182 -16.58 -12.57 16.34
N ASN A 183 -16.15 -11.37 16.72
CA ASN A 183 -16.39 -10.79 18.03
C ASN A 183 -16.99 -9.39 17.93
N ALA A 184 -18.31 -9.30 18.12
CA ALA A 184 -19.04 -8.03 18.08
C ALA A 184 -18.88 -7.18 19.36
N ASP A 185 -18.28 -7.72 20.43
CA ASP A 185 -18.15 -7.03 21.72
C ASP A 185 -16.87 -6.20 21.84
N GLU A 186 -15.83 -6.54 21.05
CA GLU A 186 -14.55 -5.82 21.03
C GLU A 186 -14.49 -4.85 19.86
N LEU A 187 -14.86 -3.59 20.13
CA LEU A 187 -14.89 -2.55 19.12
C LEU A 187 -14.42 -1.18 19.61
N SER A 188 -13.93 -0.39 18.67
CA SER A 188 -13.71 1.04 18.80
C SER A 188 -14.80 1.80 18.06
N THR A 189 -15.45 2.74 18.74
CA THR A 189 -16.41 3.67 18.12
C THR A 189 -15.72 4.96 17.71
N TYR A 190 -15.86 5.32 16.45
CA TYR A 190 -15.40 6.59 15.90
C TYR A 190 -16.61 7.44 15.53
N ILE A 191 -16.52 8.74 15.80
CA ILE A 191 -17.54 9.75 15.46
C ILE A 191 -16.97 10.87 14.57
N THR A 192 -15.66 10.83 14.28
CA THR A 192 -14.94 11.80 13.45
C THR A 192 -13.67 11.14 12.88
N ASN A 193 -13.04 11.77 11.88
CA ASN A 193 -11.75 11.33 11.30
C ASN A 193 -11.81 9.88 10.78
N PHE A 194 -12.89 9.53 10.09
CA PHE A 194 -13.16 8.18 9.62
C PHE A 194 -12.13 7.67 8.61
N ASP A 195 -11.54 8.57 7.84
CA ASP A 195 -10.46 8.31 6.91
C ASP A 195 -9.14 7.91 7.61
N GLU A 196 -8.98 8.26 8.89
CA GLU A 196 -7.78 7.96 9.67
C GLU A 196 -7.84 6.66 10.48
N ILE A 197 -8.99 5.97 10.47
CA ILE A 197 -9.18 4.72 11.22
C ILE A 197 -8.20 3.67 10.70
N ARG A 198 -7.32 3.17 11.57
CA ARG A 198 -6.25 2.26 11.18
C ARG A 198 -6.73 0.82 11.08
N LEU A 199 -6.31 0.12 10.03
CA LEU A 199 -6.22 -1.34 10.04
C LEU A 199 -5.02 -1.74 10.90
N LYS A 200 -5.28 -2.41 12.02
CA LYS A 200 -4.27 -2.74 13.04
C LYS A 200 -3.85 -4.21 12.99
N ASN A 201 -4.72 -5.07 12.48
CA ASN A 201 -4.51 -6.50 12.35
C ASN A 201 -5.34 -7.05 11.19
N ASP A 202 -5.00 -8.27 10.79
CA ASP A 202 -5.84 -9.09 9.93
C ASP A 202 -7.16 -9.43 10.63
N ALA A 203 -8.17 -9.80 9.85
CA ALA A 203 -9.46 -10.30 10.29
C ALA A 203 -10.31 -9.30 11.08
N MET A 204 -10.11 -7.99 10.86
CA MET A 204 -10.95 -6.92 11.44
C MET A 204 -12.32 -6.84 10.75
N ALA A 205 -13.24 -6.04 11.32
CA ALA A 205 -14.47 -5.66 10.63
C ALA A 205 -14.83 -4.17 10.82
N PHE A 206 -15.52 -3.58 9.83
CA PHE A 206 -15.90 -2.18 9.83
C PHE A 206 -17.37 -1.99 9.47
N SER A 207 -18.15 -1.46 10.40
CA SER A 207 -19.53 -1.02 10.12
C SER A 207 -19.53 0.49 9.98
N ILE A 208 -19.75 0.98 8.76
CA ILE A 208 -19.81 2.40 8.41
C ILE A 208 -21.28 2.80 8.39
N VAL A 209 -21.71 3.56 9.39
CA VAL A 209 -23.11 3.72 9.74
C VAL A 209 -23.57 5.14 9.48
N PHE A 210 -24.71 5.28 8.82
CA PHE A 210 -25.57 6.47 8.87
C PHE A 210 -26.92 6.06 9.45
N ALA A 211 -27.15 6.27 10.74
CA ALA A 211 -28.38 5.82 11.40
C ALA A 211 -28.67 6.68 12.63
N PRO A 212 -29.88 6.58 13.22
CA PRO A 212 -30.21 7.35 14.40
C PRO A 212 -29.25 7.10 15.56
N ALA A 213 -29.08 8.10 16.42
CA ALA A 213 -28.07 8.07 17.46
C ALA A 213 -28.14 6.81 18.33
N GLY A 214 -26.98 6.17 18.53
CA GLY A 214 -26.84 4.93 19.30
C GLY A 214 -27.21 3.65 18.56
N SER A 215 -27.54 3.71 17.26
CA SER A 215 -27.74 2.52 16.42
C SER A 215 -26.46 1.70 16.32
N LYS A 216 -26.59 0.38 16.53
CA LYS A 216 -25.47 -0.58 16.49
C LYS A 216 -25.88 -1.79 15.66
N PRO A 217 -25.62 -1.79 14.34
CA PRO A 217 -26.03 -2.88 13.46
C PRO A 217 -25.24 -4.17 13.67
N GLY A 218 -24.15 -4.12 14.46
CA GLY A 218 -23.26 -5.25 14.70
C GLY A 218 -22.23 -5.40 13.60
N LEU A 219 -21.72 -6.63 13.45
CA LEU A 219 -20.77 -7.00 12.41
C LEU A 219 -21.43 -6.90 11.01
N PRO A 220 -20.67 -6.51 9.97
CA PRO A 220 -21.19 -6.51 8.61
C PRO A 220 -21.55 -7.91 8.13
N PRO A 221 -22.43 -8.05 7.11
CA PRO A 221 -22.90 -9.35 6.63
C PRO A 221 -21.77 -10.28 6.18
N SER A 222 -20.72 -9.74 5.55
CA SER A 222 -19.57 -10.49 5.03
C SER A 222 -18.67 -11.07 6.13
N ALA A 223 -18.80 -10.61 7.38
CA ALA A 223 -17.95 -11.05 8.48
C ALA A 223 -18.00 -12.58 8.67
N ALA A 224 -19.20 -13.18 8.56
CA ALA A 224 -19.36 -14.63 8.69
C ALA A 224 -18.60 -15.44 7.62
N SER A 225 -18.37 -14.86 6.44
CA SER A 225 -17.69 -15.49 5.31
C SER A 225 -16.24 -15.06 5.15
N LEU A 226 -15.74 -14.14 5.99
CA LEU A 226 -14.40 -13.56 5.87
C LEU A 226 -13.28 -14.63 5.76
N PRO A 227 -13.29 -15.74 6.54
CA PRO A 227 -12.25 -16.77 6.39
C PRO A 227 -12.26 -17.48 5.04
N GLU A 228 -13.44 -17.71 4.46
CA GLU A 228 -13.58 -18.37 3.17
C GLU A 228 -13.16 -17.44 2.03
N LEU A 229 -13.63 -16.19 2.06
CA LEU A 229 -13.33 -15.18 1.06
C LEU A 229 -11.84 -14.81 1.06
N GLY A 230 -11.23 -14.64 2.25
CA GLY A 230 -9.80 -14.39 2.35
C GLY A 230 -8.93 -15.58 1.91
N ALA A 231 -9.39 -16.82 2.10
CA ALA A 231 -8.68 -17.99 1.59
C ALA A 231 -8.73 -18.09 0.06
N ALA A 232 -9.81 -17.62 -0.57
CA ALA A 232 -9.97 -17.61 -2.02
C ALA A 232 -9.03 -16.60 -2.71
N ASP A 233 -8.78 -15.45 -2.07
CA ASP A 233 -7.87 -14.41 -2.58
C ASP A 233 -6.38 -14.82 -2.57
N MET A 234 -6.02 -15.75 -1.69
CA MET A 234 -4.66 -16.31 -1.62
C MET A 234 -4.36 -17.33 -2.74
N ALA A 235 -5.35 -17.71 -3.55
CA ALA A 235 -5.13 -18.54 -4.73
C ALA A 235 -4.42 -17.73 -5.82
N PRO A 236 -3.43 -18.29 -6.53
CA PRO A 236 -2.62 -17.50 -7.46
C PRO A 236 -3.46 -16.97 -8.62
N THR A 237 -3.84 -15.70 -8.56
CA THR A 237 -4.25 -14.91 -9.71
C THR A 237 -3.01 -14.73 -10.58
N THR A 238 -3.11 -15.19 -11.83
CA THR A 238 -2.07 -15.20 -12.86
C THR A 238 -1.09 -14.02 -12.73
N THR A 239 0.16 -14.30 -12.35
CA THR A 239 1.23 -13.32 -12.20
C THR A 239 1.33 -12.42 -13.44
N VAL A 240 1.15 -11.11 -13.26
CA VAL A 240 1.61 -10.12 -14.23
C VAL A 240 3.13 -10.26 -14.30
N ALA A 241 3.62 -10.77 -15.42
CA ALA A 241 5.04 -10.82 -15.69
C ALA A 241 5.58 -9.38 -15.77
N THR A 242 6.24 -8.92 -14.71
CA THR A 242 7.17 -7.80 -14.82
C THR A 242 8.32 -8.25 -15.72
N ASP A 243 8.28 -7.78 -16.97
CA ASP A 243 9.35 -7.93 -17.94
C ASP A 243 10.55 -7.09 -17.47
N ALA A 244 11.37 -7.68 -16.60
CA ALA A 244 12.69 -7.17 -16.29
C ALA A 244 13.59 -7.53 -17.48
N GLY A 245 13.82 -6.56 -18.36
CA GLY A 245 14.72 -6.68 -19.51
C GLY A 245 16.10 -7.20 -19.11
N ALA A 246 16.30 -8.50 -19.28
CA ALA A 246 17.59 -9.15 -19.14
C ALA A 246 18.33 -9.06 -20.47
N THR A 247 19.28 -8.12 -20.56
CA THR A 247 20.32 -8.18 -21.60
C THR A 247 21.18 -9.41 -21.33
N THR A 248 21.07 -10.41 -22.18
CA THR A 248 21.85 -11.65 -22.09
C THR A 248 23.28 -11.41 -22.58
N VAL A 249 24.26 -11.63 -21.71
CA VAL A 249 25.65 -11.90 -22.10
C VAL A 249 25.85 -13.42 -22.04
N PRO A 250 26.26 -14.10 -23.13
CA PRO A 250 26.41 -15.56 -23.10
C PRO A 250 27.73 -16.00 -22.45
N GLY A 251 27.63 -16.96 -21.52
CA GLY A 251 28.75 -17.82 -21.10
C GLY A 251 28.93 -17.91 -19.59
N ASP A 252 28.45 -18.99 -18.96
CA ASP A 252 29.34 -20.08 -18.54
C ASP A 252 28.52 -21.23 -17.92
N THR A 253 28.73 -22.42 -18.46
CA THR A 253 28.25 -23.70 -17.93
C THR A 253 28.90 -24.01 -16.59
N SER A 254 28.10 -24.16 -15.55
CA SER A 254 28.46 -24.97 -14.38
C SER A 254 27.19 -25.53 -13.75
N SER A 255 26.95 -26.82 -14.01
CA SER A 255 25.95 -27.61 -13.32
C SER A 255 26.40 -27.88 -11.88
N THR A 256 25.54 -27.57 -10.91
CA THR A 256 25.63 -28.17 -9.57
C THR A 256 24.28 -28.79 -9.27
N THR A 257 24.28 -30.12 -9.27
CA THR A 257 23.18 -31.00 -8.88
C THR A 257 23.01 -30.99 -7.36
N VAL A 258 21.79 -30.76 -6.89
CA VAL A 258 21.35 -31.19 -5.55
C VAL A 258 20.15 -32.13 -5.75
N PRO A 259 20.13 -33.35 -5.18
CA PRO A 259 19.07 -34.33 -5.40
C PRO A 259 17.91 -34.17 -4.42
N GLY A 260 16.67 -34.23 -4.92
CA GLY A 260 15.51 -34.55 -4.08
C GLY A 260 14.22 -33.79 -4.39
N ALA A 261 13.51 -34.17 -5.46
CA ALA A 261 12.05 -34.06 -5.51
C ALA A 261 11.53 -35.03 -6.57
N THR A 262 10.79 -36.05 -6.12
CA THR A 262 10.13 -37.06 -6.95
C THR A 262 9.00 -36.42 -7.74
N THR A 263 9.07 -36.48 -9.07
CA THR A 263 7.98 -36.11 -9.97
C THR A 263 7.02 -37.28 -10.15
N VAL A 264 5.73 -37.03 -9.93
CA VAL A 264 4.64 -37.94 -10.32
C VAL A 264 4.05 -37.43 -11.64
N PRO A 265 3.83 -38.26 -12.68
CA PRO A 265 3.29 -37.80 -13.96
C PRO A 265 1.78 -37.48 -13.86
N SER A 266 1.38 -36.35 -14.44
CA SER A 266 -0.03 -36.00 -14.70
C SER A 266 -0.65 -36.95 -15.73
N ALA A 267 -1.75 -37.60 -15.36
CA ALA A 267 -2.58 -38.38 -16.28
C ALA A 267 -3.68 -37.50 -16.87
N SER A 268 -3.67 -37.31 -18.20
CA SER A 268 -4.79 -36.75 -18.95
C SER A 268 -5.98 -37.70 -18.90
N THR A 269 -7.11 -37.24 -18.36
CA THR A 269 -8.38 -37.97 -18.41
C THR A 269 -9.23 -37.40 -19.55
N VAL A 270 -9.57 -38.27 -20.50
CA VAL A 270 -10.43 -38.02 -21.66
C VAL A 270 -11.90 -38.05 -21.22
N ALA A 271 -12.69 -37.08 -21.69
CA ALA A 271 -14.14 -37.00 -21.46
C ALA A 271 -14.92 -38.08 -22.24
N PRO A 272 -15.96 -38.72 -21.67
CA PRO A 272 -16.81 -39.64 -22.40
C PRO A 272 -17.95 -38.91 -23.15
N GLY A 273 -18.14 -39.27 -24.42
CA GLY A 273 -19.23 -38.81 -25.25
C GLY A 273 -20.59 -39.32 -24.78
N THR A 274 -21.61 -38.46 -24.86
CA THR A 274 -23.00 -38.81 -24.58
C THR A 274 -23.75 -38.96 -25.91
N THR A 275 -24.28 -40.16 -26.14
CA THR A 275 -25.19 -40.50 -27.23
C THR A 275 -26.61 -40.07 -26.89
N VAL A 276 -27.28 -39.36 -27.80
CA VAL A 276 -28.70 -38.99 -27.72
C VAL A 276 -29.49 -39.90 -28.67
N PRO A 277 -30.56 -40.60 -28.24
CA PRO A 277 -31.44 -41.30 -29.16
C PRO A 277 -32.52 -40.37 -29.73
N ALA A 278 -32.83 -40.60 -31.00
CA ALA A 278 -33.80 -39.87 -31.80
C ALA A 278 -35.25 -40.08 -31.33
N SER A 279 -36.04 -39.00 -31.37
CA SER A 279 -37.50 -39.06 -31.38
C SER A 279 -38.06 -38.23 -32.54
N THR A 280 -38.73 -38.94 -33.43
CA THR A 280 -39.51 -38.50 -34.58
C THR A 280 -40.71 -37.64 -34.20
N THR A 281 -40.99 -36.55 -34.94
CA THR A 281 -42.37 -36.10 -35.17
C THR A 281 -42.49 -35.43 -36.54
N THR A 282 -43.41 -35.98 -37.32
CA THR A 282 -43.85 -35.59 -38.66
C THR A 282 -44.97 -34.56 -38.53
N SER A 283 -44.94 -33.49 -39.34
CA SER A 283 -46.11 -32.61 -39.58
C SER A 283 -46.59 -32.81 -41.01
N PRO A 284 -47.89 -32.65 -41.25
CA PRO A 284 -48.32 -31.53 -42.09
C PRO A 284 -48.90 -30.37 -41.27
#